data_AF-A0A962QBC5-F1
#
_entry.id   AF-A0A962QBC5-F1
#
_cell.length_a   1.000
_cell.length_b   1.000
_cell.length_c   1.000
_cell.angle_alpha   90.00
_cell.angle_beta   90.00
_cell.angle_gamma   90.00
#
_symmetry.space_group_name_H-M   'P 1'
#
loop_
_entity.id
_entity.type
_entity.pdbx_description
1 polymer ?
#
loop_
_entity_poly.entity_id
_entity_poly.type
_entity_poly.pdbx_seq_one_letter_code
_entity_poly.pdbx_strand_id
1 'polypeptide(L)'
;MTDISQRELPHNYDAEQAVLGCLLIDPTAVYDIMGMLQATDFMNQAHAEIFRGFMDLHEQRVGIDVLNLHNWLQDHGRIEHHPAYLIELINMVPTSVNSEHYADIVRG
;
A
#
# COMPACT_ATOMS: atom_id res chain seq x y z
N MET A 1 -29.05 25.02 -2.48
CA MET A 1 -28.55 23.81 -3.17
C MET A 1 -27.33 23.36 -2.41
N THR A 2 -27.54 22.51 -1.41
CA THR A 2 -26.44 21.88 -0.68
C THR A 2 -25.96 20.76 -1.57
N ASP A 3 -24.83 20.96 -2.24
CA ASP A 3 -24.19 19.91 -3.02
C ASP A 3 -23.70 18.84 -2.03
N ILE A 4 -24.23 17.63 -2.20
CA ILE A 4 -24.06 16.48 -1.31
C ILE A 4 -22.80 15.69 -1.69
N SER A 5 -21.83 16.29 -2.40
CA SER A 5 -20.53 15.65 -2.71
C SER A 5 -19.56 15.61 -1.50
N GLN A 6 -20.09 15.65 -0.27
CA GLN A 6 -19.36 15.33 0.96
C GLN A 6 -19.90 14.07 1.65
N ARG A 7 -20.58 13.20 0.89
CA ARG A 7 -21.20 12.00 1.43
C ARG A 7 -20.65 10.80 0.69
N GLU A 8 -19.72 10.12 1.37
CA GLU A 8 -18.97 8.91 0.99
C GLU A 8 -17.71 9.19 0.17
N LEU A 9 -16.57 8.60 0.50
CA LEU A 9 -16.37 7.18 0.25
C LEU A 9 -15.98 6.45 1.55
N PRO A 10 -16.71 5.41 1.99
CA PRO A 10 -16.48 4.83 3.31
C PRO A 10 -15.07 4.25 3.44
N HIS A 11 -14.47 3.78 2.34
CA HIS A 11 -13.08 3.35 2.21
C HIS A 11 -12.62 3.59 0.76
N ASN A 12 -11.45 4.19 0.52
CA ASN A 12 -10.93 4.43 -0.83
C ASN A 12 -9.87 3.38 -1.21
N TYR A 13 -10.34 2.26 -1.77
CA TYR A 13 -9.47 1.16 -2.19
C TYR A 13 -8.48 1.55 -3.30
N ASP A 14 -8.83 2.49 -4.18
CA ASP A 14 -7.93 2.96 -5.22
C ASP A 14 -6.74 3.72 -4.59
N ALA A 15 -6.98 4.48 -3.51
CA ALA A 15 -5.93 5.14 -2.75
C ALA A 15 -5.03 4.13 -2.01
N GLU A 16 -5.62 3.08 -1.41
CA GLU A 16 -4.83 2.00 -0.82
C GLU A 16 -3.91 1.33 -1.86
N GLN A 17 -4.46 0.99 -3.02
CA GLN A 17 -3.68 0.40 -4.12
C GLN A 17 -2.59 1.36 -4.60
N ALA A 18 -2.89 2.66 -4.69
CA ALA A 18 -1.94 3.68 -5.10
C ALA A 18 -0.78 3.81 -4.11
N VAL A 19 -1.04 3.81 -2.80
CA VAL A 19 0.02 3.82 -1.76
C VAL A 19 0.93 2.61 -1.92
N LEU A 20 0.37 1.40 -2.02
CA LEU A 20 1.16 0.18 -2.18
C LEU A 20 1.95 0.17 -3.48
N GLY A 21 1.36 0.66 -4.57
CA GLY A 21 2.03 0.84 -5.86
C GLY A 21 3.21 1.79 -5.77
N CYS A 22 3.05 2.96 -5.11
CA CYS A 22 4.14 3.90 -4.89
C CYS A 22 5.30 3.27 -4.12
N LEU A 23 5.00 2.52 -3.05
CA LEU A 23 6.02 1.84 -2.23
C LEU A 23 6.76 0.73 -3.01
N LEU A 24 6.06 0.01 -3.90
CA LEU A 24 6.67 -1.02 -4.75
C LEU A 24 7.52 -0.42 -5.90
N ILE A 25 7.14 0.75 -6.43
CA ILE A 25 7.94 1.48 -7.44
C ILE A 25 9.20 2.05 -6.82
N ASP A 26 9.05 2.70 -5.66
CA ASP A 26 10.13 3.37 -4.96
C ASP A 26 10.06 3.02 -3.46
N PRO A 27 10.83 2.01 -3.04
CA PRO A 27 10.86 1.63 -1.64
C PRO A 27 11.35 2.73 -0.68
N THR A 28 11.96 3.81 -1.19
CA THR A 28 12.38 4.94 -0.35
C THR A 28 11.22 5.85 0.06
N ALA A 29 10.08 5.80 -0.66
CA ALA A 29 8.87 6.54 -0.30
C ALA A 29 8.30 6.15 1.08
N VAL A 30 8.74 5.02 1.64
CA VAL A 30 8.40 4.62 3.01
C VAL A 30 8.79 5.65 4.06
N TYR A 31 9.85 6.45 3.84
CA TYR A 31 10.25 7.47 4.81
C TYR A 31 9.19 8.58 4.97
N ASP A 32 8.43 8.84 3.91
CA ASP A 32 7.33 9.81 3.92
C ASP A 32 6.05 9.16 4.49
N ILE A 33 5.85 7.86 4.23
CA ILE A 33 4.61 7.14 4.55
C ILE A 33 4.57 6.57 5.97
N MET A 34 5.70 6.15 6.55
CA MET A 34 5.73 5.40 7.81
C MET A 34 5.25 6.22 9.03
N GLY A 35 5.30 7.55 8.96
CA GLY A 35 4.70 8.45 9.96
C GLY A 35 3.23 8.77 9.68
N MET A 36 2.74 8.39 8.50
CA MET A 36 1.40 8.70 8.02
C MET A 36 0.41 7.55 8.25
N LEU A 37 0.84 6.31 7.96
CA LEU A 37 -0.04 5.15 7.95
C LEU A 37 0.44 4.01 8.84
N GLN A 38 -0.51 3.27 9.37
CA GLN A 38 -0.36 1.96 9.97
C GLN A 38 -1.14 0.93 9.14
N ALA A 39 -0.77 -0.34 9.25
CA ALA A 39 -1.49 -1.42 8.56
C ALA A 39 -3.00 -1.45 8.90
N THR A 40 -3.38 -0.98 10.10
CA THR A 40 -4.77 -0.89 10.55
C THR A 40 -5.59 0.21 9.87
N ASP A 41 -4.93 1.14 9.17
CA ASP A 41 -5.61 2.19 8.40
C ASP A 41 -6.11 1.66 7.05
N PHE A 42 -5.61 0.51 6.61
CA PHE A 42 -6.09 -0.19 5.41
C PHE A 42 -7.33 -1.02 5.74
N MET A 43 -8.33 -0.90 4.89
CA MET A 43 -9.64 -1.49 5.07
C MET A 43 -9.75 -2.81 4.32
N ASN A 44 -9.03 -2.92 3.21
CA ASN A 44 -8.78 -4.20 2.60
C ASN A 44 -7.70 -4.95 3.41
N GLN A 45 -8.09 -6.08 4.01
CA GLN A 45 -7.16 -6.93 4.76
C GLN A 45 -5.94 -7.35 3.92
N ALA A 46 -6.12 -7.61 2.62
CA ALA A 46 -5.02 -7.91 1.72
C ALA A 46 -3.98 -6.77 1.68
N HIS A 47 -4.46 -5.54 1.57
CA HIS A 47 -3.59 -4.36 1.51
C HIS A 47 -2.89 -4.11 2.85
N ALA A 48 -3.61 -4.31 3.96
CA ALA A 48 -3.03 -4.24 5.29
C ALA A 48 -1.85 -5.21 5.47
N GLU A 49 -1.98 -6.45 4.97
CA GLU A 49 -0.93 -7.47 5.04
C GLU A 49 0.25 -7.16 4.10
N ILE A 50 -0.02 -6.66 2.89
CA ILE A 50 1.02 -6.19 1.97
C ILE A 50 1.81 -5.03 2.60
N PHE A 51 1.11 -4.04 3.18
CA PHE A 51 1.75 -2.92 3.87
C PHE A 51 2.59 -3.39 5.05
N ARG A 52 2.06 -4.31 5.88
CA ARG A 52 2.83 -4.91 6.99
C ARG A 52 4.09 -5.60 6.49
N GLY A 53 3.99 -6.45 5.47
CA GLY A 53 5.15 -7.13 4.90
C GLY A 53 6.20 -6.17 4.36
N PHE A 54 5.74 -5.09 3.73
CA PHE A 54 6.62 -4.02 3.29
C PHE A 54 7.38 -3.39 4.48
N MET A 55 6.67 -3.02 5.55
CA MET A 55 7.27 -2.42 6.74
C MET A 55 8.26 -3.36 7.43
N ASP A 56 7.93 -4.64 7.56
CA ASP A 56 8.79 -5.64 8.20
C ASP A 56 10.09 -5.86 7.39
N LEU A 57 9.98 -5.94 6.06
CA LEU A 57 11.17 -6.04 5.19
C LEU A 57 12.04 -4.79 5.24
N HIS A 58 11.41 -3.60 5.30
CA HIS A 58 12.10 -2.33 5.48
C HIS A 58 12.89 -2.30 6.79
N GLU A 59 12.26 -2.67 7.90
CA GLU A 59 12.90 -2.73 9.22
C GLU A 59 14.08 -3.71 9.25
N GLN A 60 13.94 -4.85 8.58
CA GLN A 60 15.01 -5.85 8.44
C GLN A 60 16.12 -5.44 7.48
N ARG A 61 15.99 -4.29 6.81
CA ARG A 61 16.93 -3.79 5.77
C ARG A 61 17.14 -4.79 4.63
N VAL A 62 16.10 -5.57 4.33
CA VAL A 62 16.05 -6.47 3.17
C VAL A 62 15.62 -5.64 1.96
N GLY A 63 16.18 -5.94 0.78
CA GLY A 63 15.74 -5.29 -0.45
C GLY A 63 14.26 -5.56 -0.71
N ILE A 64 13.46 -4.51 -0.92
CA ILE A 64 12.04 -4.66 -1.17
C ILE A 64 11.80 -4.67 -2.67
N ASP A 65 11.32 -5.80 -3.17
CA ASP A 65 10.85 -6.01 -4.53
C ASP A 65 9.66 -6.99 -4.50
N VAL A 66 9.03 -7.21 -5.66
CA VAL A 66 7.87 -8.11 -5.80
C VAL A 66 8.18 -9.53 -5.29
N LEU A 67 9.39 -10.04 -5.54
CA LEU A 67 9.75 -11.41 -5.15
C LEU A 67 9.90 -11.51 -3.64
N ASN A 68 10.64 -10.61 -3.01
CA ASN A 68 10.88 -10.64 -1.57
C ASN A 68 9.59 -10.39 -0.79
N LEU A 69 8.76 -9.45 -1.24
CA LEU A 69 7.46 -9.20 -0.61
C LEU A 69 6.52 -10.40 -0.76
N HIS A 70 6.46 -11.01 -1.95
CA HIS A 70 5.68 -12.23 -2.15
C HIS A 70 6.16 -13.38 -1.25
N ASN A 71 7.48 -13.61 -1.16
CA ASN A 71 8.02 -14.65 -0.30
C ASN A 71 7.66 -14.40 1.17
N TRP A 72 7.79 -13.15 1.63
CA TRP A 72 7.36 -12.77 2.97
C TRP A 72 5.88 -13.08 3.19
N LEU A 73 5.00 -12.72 2.24
CA LEU A 73 3.56 -13.01 2.34
C LEU A 73 3.29 -14.52 2.41
N GLN A 74 4.00 -15.34 1.64
CA GLN A 74 3.86 -16.80 1.69
C GLN A 74 4.31 -17.39 3.04
N ASP A 75 5.46 -16.94 3.55
CA ASP A 75 6.00 -17.41 4.84
C ASP A 75 5.08 -17.06 6.02
N HIS A 76 4.26 -16.01 5.87
CA HIS A 76 3.25 -15.58 6.84
C HIS A 76 1.84 -16.14 6.54
N GLY A 77 1.71 -17.11 5.64
CA GLY A 77 0.47 -17.81 5.34
C GLY A 77 -0.53 -17.02 4.49
N ARG A 78 -0.11 -15.93 3.83
CA ARG A 78 -0.92 -15.08 2.93
C ARG A 78 -0.81 -15.54 1.49
N ILE A 79 -1.17 -16.80 1.25
CA ILE A 79 -0.94 -17.52 -0.01
C ILE A 79 -1.86 -17.01 -1.14
N GLU A 80 -2.91 -16.26 -0.79
CA GLU A 80 -3.85 -15.66 -1.73
C GLU A 80 -3.28 -14.47 -2.52
N HIS A 81 -2.15 -13.90 -2.11
CA HIS A 81 -1.50 -12.82 -2.86
C HIS A 81 -0.55 -13.39 -3.93
N HIS A 82 -1.07 -13.51 -5.15
CA HIS A 82 -0.24 -13.88 -6.29
C HIS A 82 0.72 -12.73 -6.68
N PRO A 83 1.95 -13.01 -7.14
CA PRO A 83 2.88 -11.98 -7.60
C PRO A 83 2.28 -11.04 -8.67
N ALA A 84 1.34 -11.54 -9.45
CA ALA A 84 0.60 -10.74 -10.44
C ALA A 84 -0.13 -9.55 -9.80
N TYR A 85 -0.71 -9.72 -8.61
CA TYR A 85 -1.41 -8.63 -7.94
C TYR A 85 -0.44 -7.52 -7.51
N LEU A 86 0.75 -7.88 -7.02
CA LEU A 86 1.79 -6.89 -6.69
C LEU A 86 2.24 -6.10 -7.94
N ILE A 87 2.31 -6.77 -9.08
CA ILE A 87 2.60 -6.12 -10.38
C ILE A 87 1.44 -5.21 -10.81
N GLU A 88 0.18 -5.60 -10.57
CA GLU A 88 -0.98 -4.76 -10.83
C GLU A 88 -0.94 -3.48 -9.98
N LEU A 89 -0.57 -3.57 -8.70
CA LEU A 89 -0.40 -2.41 -7.82
C LEU A 89 0.64 -1.41 -8.36
N ILE A 90 1.78 -1.91 -8.86
CA ILE A 90 2.81 -1.08 -9.51
C ILE A 90 2.21 -0.32 -10.70
N ASN A 91 1.33 -0.95 -11.49
CA ASN A 91 0.73 -0.33 -12.66
C ASN A 91 -0.42 0.63 -12.33
N MET A 92 -0.84 0.71 -11.07
CA MET A 92 -1.97 1.55 -10.67
C MET A 92 -1.61 3.04 -10.60
N VAL A 93 -0.31 3.34 -10.47
CA VAL A 93 0.21 4.72 -10.41
C VAL A 93 1.33 4.92 -11.43
N PRO A 94 1.42 6.11 -12.06
CA PRO A 94 2.48 6.37 -13.03
C PRO A 94 3.84 6.63 -12.37
N THR A 95 3.86 7.08 -11.10
CA THR A 95 5.07 7.44 -10.34
C THR A 95 4.81 7.32 -8.84
N SER A 96 5.87 7.25 -8.02
CA SER A 96 5.80 7.27 -6.56
C SER A 96 5.63 8.66 -5.93
N VAL A 97 5.80 9.75 -6.70
CA VAL A 97 5.90 11.13 -6.20
C VAL A 97 4.69 11.59 -5.37
N ASN A 98 3.50 11.04 -5.63
CA ASN A 98 2.27 11.43 -4.94
C ASN A 98 1.91 10.50 -3.78
N SER A 99 2.85 9.72 -3.24
CA SER A 99 2.64 8.75 -2.16
C SER A 99 1.94 9.38 -0.94
N GLU A 100 2.42 10.53 -0.45
CA GLU A 100 1.84 11.24 0.69
C GLU A 100 0.38 11.65 0.45
N HIS A 101 0.08 12.12 -0.77
CA HIS A 101 -1.28 12.50 -1.14
C HIS A 101 -2.25 11.31 -1.07
N TYR A 102 -1.83 10.15 -1.57
CA TYR A 102 -2.66 8.94 -1.47
C TYR A 102 -2.77 8.45 -0.02
N ALA A 103 -1.73 8.59 0.79
CA ALA A 103 -1.77 8.24 2.20
C ALA A 103 -2.73 9.12 3.01
N ASP A 104 -2.80 10.42 2.73
CA ASP A 104 -3.79 11.32 3.33
C ASP A 104 -5.22 10.89 3.02
N ILE A 105 -5.47 10.34 1.82
CA ILE A 105 -6.79 9.81 1.43
C ILE A 105 -7.11 8.51 2.18
N VAL A 106 -6.13 7.63 2.39
CA VAL A 106 -6.32 6.38 3.16
C VAL A 106 -6.61 6.67 4.63
N ARG A 107 -5.97 7.68 5.20
CA ARG A 107 -6.14 8.10 6.60
C ARG A 107 -7.49 8.77 6.88
N GLY A 108 -8.05 9.47 5.89
CA GLY A 108 -9.25 10.32 6.02
C GLY A 108 -10.55 9.54 5.99
#